data_AF-A0A4Q5RPX1-F1
#
_entry.id   AF-A0A4Q5RPX1-F1
#
_cell.length_a   1.000
_cell.length_b   1.000
_cell.length_c   1.000
_cell.angle_alpha   90.00
_cell.angle_beta   90.00
_cell.angle_gamma   90.00
#
_symmetry.space_group_name_H-M   'P 1'
#
loop_
_entity.id
_entity.type
_entity.pdbx_description
1 polymer ?
#
loop_
_entity_poly.entity_id
_entity_poly.type
_entity_poly.pdbx_seq_one_letter_code
_entity_poly.pdbx_strand_id
1 'polypeptide(L)' 'MDPYELAPLHRGVAQKADAVVRAVAEGHRRIAAVAEATHLPETTVIRVAALLWSRGRIGVVRAGEVELVPAVPI' A
#
# COMPACT_ATOMS: atom_id res chain seq x y z
N MET A 1 5.64 -15.67 16.69
CA MET A 1 4.34 -15.03 16.41
C MET A 1 4.27 -13.85 17.36
N ASP A 2 4.50 -12.65 16.84
CA ASP A 2 4.64 -11.42 17.61
C ASP A 2 3.23 -10.95 18.02
N PRO A 3 2.95 -10.62 19.29
CA PRO A 3 1.61 -10.19 19.74
C PRO A 3 1.09 -8.90 19.06
N TYR A 4 1.90 -8.24 18.23
CA TYR A 4 1.48 -7.13 17.36
C TYR A 4 1.14 -7.55 15.91
N GLU A 5 1.17 -8.85 15.59
CA GLU A 5 0.67 -9.40 14.32
C GLU A 5 -0.84 -9.16 14.20
N LEU A 6 -1.19 -8.00 13.63
CA LEU A 6 -2.52 -7.59 13.19
C LEU A 6 -3.41 -6.92 14.25
N ALA A 7 -2.85 -6.02 15.05
CA ALA A 7 -3.70 -5.04 15.74
C ALA A 7 -4.58 -4.29 14.71
N PRO A 8 -5.90 -4.16 14.95
CA PRO A 8 -6.82 -3.49 14.06
C PRO A 8 -6.33 -2.08 13.72
N LEU A 9 -6.40 -1.71 12.44
CA LEU A 9 -6.06 -0.36 12.04
C LEU A 9 -7.09 0.64 12.55
N HIS A 10 -6.62 1.79 13.03
CA HIS A 10 -7.48 2.94 13.25
C HIS A 10 -8.25 3.26 11.96
N ARG A 11 -9.53 3.61 12.07
CA ARG A 11 -10.45 3.74 10.92
C ARG A 11 -9.90 4.61 9.77
N GLY A 12 -9.30 5.74 10.10
CA GLY A 12 -8.71 6.65 9.10
C GLY A 12 -7.47 6.07 8.39
N VAL A 13 -6.74 5.15 9.02
CA VAL A 13 -5.62 4.43 8.39
C VAL A 13 -6.15 3.29 7.52
N ALA A 14 -7.18 2.58 7.98
CA ALA A 14 -7.85 1.54 7.19
C ALA A 14 -8.41 2.08 5.87
N GLN A 15 -9.11 3.21 5.90
CA GLN A 15 -9.65 3.85 4.69
C GLN A 15 -8.55 4.22 3.67
N LYS A 16 -7.42 4.75 4.16
CA LYS A 16 -6.27 5.07 3.29
C LYS A 16 -5.62 3.81 2.73
N ALA A 17 -5.51 2.77 3.55
CA ALA A 17 -4.98 1.47 3.14
C ALA A 17 -5.84 0.84 2.04
N ASP A 18 -7.17 0.87 2.19
CA ASP A 18 -8.11 0.36 1.18
C ASP A 18 -8.01 1.17 -0.12
N ALA A 19 -7.90 2.50 -0.04
CA ALA A 19 -7.72 3.36 -1.22
C ALA A 19 -6.42 3.02 -1.96
N VAL A 20 -5.30 2.83 -1.24
CA VAL A 20 -4.02 2.46 -1.83
C VAL A 20 -4.07 1.06 -2.47
N VAL A 21 -4.66 0.07 -1.79
CA VAL A 21 -4.83 -1.29 -2.35
C VAL A 21 -5.65 -1.23 -3.65
N ARG A 22 -6.73 -0.45 -3.65
CA ARG A 22 -7.59 -0.29 -4.82
C ARG A 22 -6.86 0.37 -5.99
N ALA A 23 -6.15 1.47 -5.76
CA ALA A 23 -5.37 2.15 -6.80
C ALA A 23 -4.32 1.20 -7.42
N VAL A 24 -3.64 0.40 -6.59
CA VAL A 24 -2.68 -0.61 -7.08
C VAL A 24 -3.38 -1.71 -7.90
N ALA A 25 -4.56 -2.17 -7.48
CA ALA A 25 -5.36 -3.13 -8.23
C ALA A 25 -5.90 -2.56 -9.56
N GLU A 26 -6.15 -1.26 -9.63
CA GLU A 26 -6.53 -0.52 -10.84
C GLU A 26 -5.34 -0.23 -11.77
N GLY A 27 -4.12 -0.64 -11.38
CA GLY A 27 -2.92 -0.61 -12.22
C GLY A 27 -1.98 0.57 -11.96
N HIS A 28 -2.26 1.41 -10.96
CA HIS A 28 -1.33 2.47 -10.55
C HIS A 28 -0.15 1.87 -9.79
N ARG A 29 1.04 1.83 -10.41
CA ARG A 29 2.22 1.17 -9.84
C ARG A 29 3.21 2.12 -9.17
N ARG A 30 3.37 3.34 -9.69
CA ARG A 30 4.31 4.33 -9.12
C ARG A 30 3.70 5.04 -7.93
N ILE A 31 4.52 5.39 -6.94
CA ILE A 31 4.08 6.13 -5.75
C ILE A 31 3.34 7.43 -6.13
N ALA A 32 3.88 8.21 -7.07
CA ALA A 32 3.26 9.43 -7.56
C ALA A 32 1.88 9.18 -8.19
N ALA A 33 1.75 8.13 -9.01
CA ALA A 33 0.48 7.78 -9.65
C ALA A 33 -0.58 7.32 -8.63
N VAL A 34 -0.16 6.59 -7.60
CA VAL A 34 -1.06 6.19 -6.49
C VAL A 34 -1.45 7.40 -5.64
N ALA A 35 -0.53 8.32 -5.38
CA ALA A 35 -0.80 9.56 -4.66
C ALA A 35 -1.83 10.43 -5.39
N GLU A 36 -1.69 10.56 -6.71
CA GLU A 36 -2.66 11.24 -7.57
C GLU A 36 -4.04 10.56 -7.52
N ALA A 37 -4.10 9.25 -7.77
CA ALA A 37 -5.37 8.50 -7.77
C ALA A 37 -6.11 8.56 -6.42
N THR A 38 -5.37 8.54 -5.31
CA THR A 38 -5.92 8.51 -3.95
C THR A 38 -6.10 9.90 -3.32
N HIS A 39 -5.62 10.97 -3.98
CA HIS A 39 -5.51 12.32 -3.42
C HIS A 39 -4.78 12.36 -2.06
N LEU A 40 -3.83 11.44 -1.86
CA LEU A 40 -3.01 11.38 -0.66
C LEU A 40 -1.62 11.95 -0.95
N PRO A 41 -0.96 12.59 0.03
CA PRO A 41 0.45 12.95 -0.12
C PRO A 41 1.30 11.70 -0.37
N GLU A 42 2.32 11.79 -1.22
CA GLU A 42 3.25 10.67 -1.50
C GLU A 42 3.86 10.09 -0.22
N THR A 43 4.20 10.93 0.75
CA THR A 43 4.71 10.49 2.07
C THR A 43 3.69 9.64 2.84
N THR A 44 2.39 9.92 2.68
CA THR A 44 1.32 9.09 3.24
C THR A 44 1.21 7.77 2.49
N VAL A 45 1.28 7.80 1.15
CA VAL A 45 1.28 6.59 0.31
C VAL A 45 2.44 5.68 0.68
N ILE A 46 3.65 6.20 0.84
CA ILE A 46 4.84 5.43 1.25
C ILE A 46 4.61 4.75 2.61
N ARG A 47 4.12 5.48 3.61
CA ARG A 47 3.86 4.92 4.95
C ARG A 47 2.79 3.83 4.92
N VAL A 48 1.72 4.06 4.16
CA VAL A 48 0.63 3.09 3.99
C VAL A 48 1.09 1.87 3.17
N ALA A 49 1.90 2.07 2.14
CA ALA A 49 2.46 0.99 1.34
C ALA A 49 3.40 0.12 2.15
N ALA A 50 4.27 0.70 2.99
CA ALA A 50 5.12 -0.05 3.91
C ALA A 50 4.29 -0.89 4.90
N LEU A 51 3.21 -0.31 5.42
CA LEU A 51 2.26 -1.00 6.30
C LEU A 51 1.49 -2.14 5.60
N LEU A 52 1.11 -1.95 4.33
CA LEU A 52 0.43 -2.97 3.54
C LEU A 52 1.38 -4.10 3.14
N TRP A 53 2.62 -3.76 2.80
CA TRP A 53 3.68 -4.72 2.48
C TRP A 53 4.03 -5.59 3.69
N SER A 54 4.18 -4.99 4.89
CA SER A 54 4.44 -5.77 6.12
C SER A 54 3.30 -6.72 6.50
N ARG A 55 2.09 -6.48 5.96
CA ARG A 55 0.92 -7.36 6.11
C ARG A 55 0.66 -8.25 4.90
N GLY A 56 1.58 -8.32 3.93
CA GLY A 56 1.46 -9.15 2.74
C GLY A 56 0.27 -8.77 1.83
N ARG A 57 -0.19 -7.52 1.87
CA ARG A 57 -1.35 -7.04 1.09
C ARG A 57 -0.97 -6.46 -0.27
N ILE A 58 0.27 -6.01 -0.40
CA ILE A 58 0.87 -5.56 -1.66
C ILE A 58 2.32 -6.06 -1.72
N GLY A 59 2.87 -6.20 -2.93
CA GLY A 59 4.29 -6.39 -3.17
C GLY A 59 4.98 -5.07 -3.54
N VAL A 60 6.30 -5.07 -3.43
CA VAL A 60 7.16 -3.99 -3.92
C VAL A 60 8.21 -4.60 -4.84
N VAL A 61 8.33 -4.08 -6.06
CA VAL A 61 9.35 -4.49 -7.03
C VAL A 61 10.22 -3.29 -7.42
N ARG A 62 11.47 -3.56 -7.81
CA ARG A 62 12.40 -2.54 -8.27
C ARG A 62 12.75 -2.78 -9.74
N ALA A 63 12.12 -2.02 -10.63
CA ALA A 63 12.33 -2.08 -12.08
C ALA A 63 12.90 -0.75 -12.59
N GLY A 64 14.09 -0.36 -12.10
CA GLY A 64 14.65 0.99 -12.31
C GLY A 64 14.01 2.06 -11.41
N GLU A 65 12.75 1.88 -11.02
CA GLU A 65 12.03 2.66 -10.00
C GLU A 65 11.30 1.71 -9.03
N VAL A 66 10.84 2.23 -7.88
CA VAL A 66 10.03 1.48 -6.90
C VAL A 66 8.58 1.42 -7.38
N GLU A 67 8.09 0.21 -7.62
CA GLU A 67 6.70 -0.04 -8.02
C GLU A 67 5.95 -0.86 -6.97
N LEU A 68 4.71 -0.45 -6.70
CA LEU A 68 3.74 -1.19 -5.92
C LEU A 68 2.98 -2.15 -6.84
N VAL A 69 2.84 -3.39 -6.40
CA VAL A 69 2.11 -4.43 -7.14
C VAL A 69 1.09 -5.10 -6.21
N PRO A 70 -0.02 -5.65 -6.72
CA PRO A 70 -0.91 -6.48 -5.91
C PRO A 70 -0.13 -7.62 -5.25
N ALA A 71 -0.51 -8.01 -4.03
CA ALA A 71 0.03 -9.23 -3.45
C ALA A 71 -0.37 -10.43 -4.30
N VAL A 72 0.60 -11.29 -4.62
CA VAL A 72 0.33 -12.56 -5.30
C VAL A 72 -0.19 -13.54 -4.24
N PRO A 73 -1.36 -14.18 -4.43
CA PRO A 73 -1.76 -15.27 -3.55
C PRO A 73 -0.75 -16.41 -3.70
N ILE A 74 -0.09 -16.75 -2.59
CA ILE A 74 0.73 -17.96 -2.41
C ILE A 74 -0.15 -19.18 -2.18
#